data_AF-A0A396Z8Y4-F1
#
_entry.id   AF-A0A396Z8Y4-F1
#
_cell.length_a   1.000
_cell.length_b   1.000
_cell.length_c   1.000
_cell.angle_alpha   90.00
_cell.angle_beta   90.00
_cell.angle_gamma   90.00
#
_symmetry.space_group_name_H-M   'P 1'
#
loop_
_entity.id
_entity.type
_entity.pdbx_description
1 polymer ?
#
loop_
_entity_poly.entity_id
_entity_poly.type
_entity_poly.pdbx_seq_one_letter_code
_entity_poly.pdbx_strand_id
1 'polypeptide(L)'
;MRILKYLLLVSFGIPVLFFAAEIVYLEFGKKSGKELILPIQGYDPRDLLSGHYLRYSISYQTEILCSDSNRETIRRKTKTEESHCVCYSHSGKILEGEGFFVENCDPDTLKSRDLCRVYLRGSCNSGRFKIGNERYYVNEQKAGEYEARLRKEKGVHIRLKVDTEGRAITDALIWEDGSSL
;
A
#
# COMPACT_ATOMS: atom_id res chain seq x y z
N MET A 1 24.14 42.84 0.81
CA MET A 1 22.81 42.76 1.47
C MET A 1 21.66 42.33 0.55
N ARG A 2 21.54 42.84 -0.69
CA ARG A 2 20.44 42.42 -1.61
C ARG A 2 20.46 40.93 -1.96
N ILE A 3 21.63 40.37 -2.29
CA ILE A 3 21.81 38.94 -2.63
C ILE A 3 21.42 38.03 -1.44
N LEU A 4 21.80 38.41 -0.22
CA LEU A 4 21.44 37.66 0.99
C LEU A 4 19.92 37.61 1.23
N LYS A 5 19.19 38.70 0.92
CA LYS A 5 17.72 38.73 1.01
C LYS A 5 17.06 37.77 0.02
N TYR A 6 17.55 37.72 -1.23
CA TYR A 6 17.05 36.77 -2.23
C TYR A 6 17.39 35.32 -1.86
N LEU A 7 18.60 35.07 -1.35
CA LEU A 7 18.99 33.73 -0.88
C LEU A 7 18.11 33.26 0.29
N LEU A 8 17.76 34.13 1.23
CA LEU A 8 16.84 33.79 2.33
C LEU A 8 15.43 33.46 1.82
N LEU A 9 14.91 34.25 0.87
CA LEU A 9 13.60 33.97 0.26
C LEU A 9 13.58 32.65 -0.50
N VAL A 10 14.64 32.36 -1.27
CA VAL A 10 14.77 31.10 -2.00
C VAL A 10 14.94 29.92 -1.03
N SER A 11 15.75 30.09 0.03
CA SER A 11 15.97 29.06 1.05
C SER A 11 14.70 28.67 1.79
N PHE A 12 13.77 29.62 1.99
CA PHE A 12 12.46 29.33 2.59
C PHE A 12 11.46 28.83 1.55
N GLY A 13 11.47 29.40 0.33
CA GLY A 13 10.52 29.05 -0.72
C GLY A 13 10.70 27.64 -1.27
N ILE A 14 11.94 27.15 -1.38
CA ILE A 14 12.21 25.80 -1.92
C ILE A 14 11.54 24.70 -1.07
N PRO A 15 11.74 24.62 0.27
CA PRO A 15 11.04 23.62 1.10
C PRO A 15 9.52 23.69 0.99
N VAL A 16 8.94 24.89 0.99
CA VAL A 16 7.48 25.08 0.90
C VAL A 16 6.94 24.57 -0.42
N LEU A 17 7.60 24.91 -1.54
CA LEU A 17 7.20 24.44 -2.86
C LEU A 17 7.38 22.93 -3.01
N PHE A 18 8.44 22.36 -2.43
CA PHE A 18 8.65 20.91 -2.40
C PHE A 18 7.51 20.20 -1.67
N PHE A 19 7.17 20.61 -0.44
CA PHE A 19 6.06 20.00 0.30
C PHE A 19 4.71 20.22 -0.39
N ALA A 20 4.47 21.39 -1.00
CA ALA A 20 3.26 21.64 -1.77
C ALA A 20 3.16 20.69 -2.98
N ALA A 21 4.27 20.45 -3.68
CA ALA A 21 4.32 19.50 -4.80
C ALA A 21 4.05 18.06 -4.34
N GLU A 22 4.62 17.64 -3.22
CA GLU A 22 4.37 16.32 -2.62
C GLU A 22 2.89 16.13 -2.23
N ILE A 23 2.28 17.13 -1.61
CA ILE A 23 0.84 17.09 -1.26
C ILE A 23 -0.01 16.93 -2.52
N VAL A 24 0.28 17.73 -3.57
CA VAL A 24 -0.45 17.64 -4.84
C VAL A 24 -0.25 16.28 -5.50
N TYR A 25 0.96 15.75 -5.49
CA TYR A 25 1.28 14.44 -6.04
C TYR A 25 0.51 13.31 -5.33
N LEU A 26 0.52 13.30 -3.99
CA LEU A 26 -0.20 12.31 -3.18
C LEU A 26 -1.71 12.42 -3.35
N GLU A 27 -2.27 13.63 -3.33
CA GLU A 27 -3.70 13.87 -3.50
C GLU A 27 -4.18 13.45 -4.91
N PHE A 28 -3.36 13.74 -5.93
CA PHE A 28 -3.65 13.30 -7.29
C PHE A 28 -3.63 11.77 -7.39
N GLY A 29 -2.59 11.11 -6.88
CA GLY A 29 -2.50 9.65 -6.84
C GLY A 29 -3.68 8.99 -6.11
N LYS A 30 -4.13 9.60 -5.01
CA LYS A 30 -5.29 9.15 -4.25
C LYS A 30 -6.61 9.29 -5.03
N LYS A 31 -6.77 10.37 -5.81
CA LYS A 31 -7.98 10.62 -6.61
C LYS A 31 -8.04 9.84 -7.92
N SER A 32 -6.92 9.68 -8.61
CA SER A 32 -6.85 8.99 -9.90
C SER A 32 -6.64 7.49 -9.77
N GLY A 33 -6.17 7.02 -8.61
CA GLY A 33 -5.84 5.62 -8.38
C GLY A 33 -7.06 4.70 -8.45
N LYS A 34 -6.86 3.50 -9.00
CA LYS A 34 -7.89 2.46 -9.00
C LYS A 34 -8.10 1.95 -7.58
N GLU A 35 -9.35 1.71 -7.22
CA GLU A 35 -9.68 1.21 -5.91
C GLU A 35 -9.39 -0.29 -5.80
N LEU A 36 -8.79 -0.69 -4.68
CA LEU A 36 -8.55 -2.08 -4.35
C LEU A 36 -8.83 -2.29 -2.87
N ILE A 37 -9.84 -3.10 -2.55
CA ILE A 37 -10.24 -3.40 -1.18
C ILE A 37 -9.82 -4.83 -0.86
N LEU A 38 -8.88 -4.97 0.07
CA LEU A 38 -8.30 -6.26 0.47
C LEU A 38 -8.54 -6.50 1.97
N PRO A 39 -8.80 -7.74 2.39
CA PRO A 39 -8.98 -8.04 3.81
C PRO A 39 -7.66 -7.94 4.58
N ILE A 40 -7.78 -7.49 5.83
CA ILE A 40 -6.66 -7.45 6.78
C ILE A 40 -6.62 -8.79 7.52
N GLN A 41 -5.48 -9.47 7.47
CA GLN A 41 -5.24 -10.73 8.18
C GLN A 41 -5.01 -10.52 9.69
N GLY A 42 -4.44 -9.38 10.07
CA GLY A 42 -4.11 -9.07 11.46
C GLY A 42 -3.60 -7.64 11.63
N TYR A 43 -3.59 -7.17 12.87
CA TYR A 43 -3.08 -5.87 13.27
C TYR A 43 -2.43 -5.94 14.67
N ASP A 44 -1.56 -4.99 15.01
CA ASP A 44 -1.01 -4.88 16.38
C ASP A 44 -1.92 -3.98 17.23
N PRO A 45 -2.67 -4.49 18.22
CA PRO A 45 -3.57 -3.68 19.03
C PRO A 45 -2.84 -2.65 19.89
N ARG A 46 -1.56 -2.85 20.20
CA ARG A 46 -0.77 -1.93 21.04
C ARG A 46 -0.45 -0.63 20.34
N ASP A 47 -0.47 -0.64 19.01
CA ASP A 47 -0.21 0.55 18.19
C ASP A 47 -1.31 1.61 18.37
N LEU A 48 -2.56 1.20 18.60
CA LEU A 48 -3.66 2.12 18.91
C LEU A 48 -3.52 2.75 20.30
N LEU A 49 -2.96 2.01 21.26
CA LEU A 49 -2.66 2.49 22.62
C LEU A 49 -1.46 3.45 22.65
N SER A 50 -0.53 3.29 21.70
CA SER A 50 0.67 4.12 21.57
C SER A 50 0.44 5.37 20.71
N GLY A 51 -0.75 5.49 20.10
CA GLY A 51 -1.16 6.60 19.26
C GLY A 51 -0.64 6.52 17.81
N HIS A 52 -1.42 7.13 16.92
CA HIS A 52 -1.08 7.54 15.55
C HIS A 52 -1.17 6.50 14.43
N TYR A 53 -0.65 5.28 14.53
CA TYR A 53 -0.59 4.37 13.36
C TYR A 53 -0.92 2.93 13.66
N LEU A 54 -1.97 2.38 13.05
CA LEU A 54 -2.26 0.95 13.07
C LEU A 54 -1.36 0.22 12.05
N ARG A 55 -0.46 -0.65 12.51
CA ARG A 55 0.20 -1.62 11.63
C ARG A 55 -0.72 -2.79 11.36
N TYR A 56 -0.83 -3.16 10.09
CA TYR A 56 -1.68 -4.27 9.66
C TYR A 56 -0.94 -5.19 8.68
N SER A 57 -1.46 -6.39 8.48
CA SER A 57 -1.01 -7.31 7.43
C SER A 57 -2.14 -7.57 6.45
N ILE A 58 -1.86 -7.39 5.16
CA ILE A 58 -2.83 -7.58 4.07
C ILE A 58 -2.83 -9.04 3.66
N SER A 59 -4.02 -9.61 3.46
CA SER A 59 -4.16 -10.87 2.72
C SER A 59 -4.45 -10.56 1.26
N TYR A 60 -3.48 -10.83 0.39
CA TYR A 60 -3.52 -10.48 -1.04
C TYR A 60 -4.40 -11.41 -1.90
N GLN A 61 -5.11 -12.35 -1.27
CA GLN A 61 -6.08 -13.26 -1.90
C GLN A 61 -5.47 -14.12 -3.02
N THR A 62 -4.28 -14.66 -2.79
CA THR A 62 -3.58 -15.50 -3.77
C THR A 62 -2.99 -16.72 -3.10
N GLU A 63 -2.99 -17.85 -3.80
CA GLU A 63 -2.64 -19.16 -3.24
C GLU A 63 -1.12 -19.31 -3.00
N ILE A 64 -0.29 -18.67 -3.82
CA ILE A 64 1.17 -18.81 -3.77
C ILE A 64 1.80 -17.42 -3.84
N LEU A 65 2.30 -16.95 -2.70
CA LEU A 65 3.13 -15.74 -2.61
C LEU A 65 4.54 -16.12 -2.23
N CYS A 66 5.50 -15.51 -2.92
CA CYS A 66 6.90 -15.59 -2.54
C CYS A 66 7.35 -17.06 -2.33
N SER A 67 6.95 -17.96 -3.23
CA SER A 67 7.50 -19.32 -3.21
C SER A 67 9.00 -19.22 -3.40
N ASP A 68 9.78 -19.95 -2.60
CA ASP A 68 11.24 -20.05 -2.75
C ASP A 68 11.57 -20.68 -4.12
N SER A 69 11.45 -19.93 -5.21
CA SER A 69 11.94 -20.33 -6.52
C SER A 69 13.47 -20.25 -6.49
N ASN A 70 14.06 -21.37 -6.06
CA ASN A 70 15.47 -21.72 -6.09
C ASN A 70 16.42 -20.91 -5.19
N ARG A 71 16.69 -21.51 -4.02
CA ARG A 71 17.86 -21.25 -3.16
C ARG A 71 19.22 -21.28 -3.89
N GLU A 72 19.29 -21.79 -5.12
CA GLU A 72 20.54 -21.89 -5.90
C GLU A 72 20.89 -20.61 -6.68
N THR A 73 19.93 -19.72 -6.97
CA THR A 73 20.21 -18.47 -7.71
C THR A 73 20.65 -17.31 -6.80
N ILE A 74 20.47 -17.46 -5.49
CA ILE A 74 20.71 -16.43 -4.46
C ILE A 74 22.19 -16.07 -4.31
N ARG A 75 23.13 -16.93 -4.74
CA ARG A 75 24.57 -16.66 -4.60
C ARG A 75 25.22 -15.88 -5.74
N ARG A 76 24.52 -15.63 -6.86
CA ARG A 76 25.14 -15.02 -8.07
C ARG A 76 24.50 -13.74 -8.61
N LYS A 77 23.28 -13.37 -8.21
CA LYS A 77 22.71 -12.07 -8.57
C LYS A 77 22.96 -11.05 -7.47
N THR A 78 23.99 -10.24 -7.66
CA THR A 78 24.13 -8.92 -7.03
C THR A 78 22.82 -8.13 -7.12
N LYS A 79 22.13 -7.94 -5.99
CA LYS A 79 21.58 -6.65 -5.56
C LYS A 79 20.67 -5.91 -6.58
N THR A 80 19.82 -6.61 -7.31
CA THR A 80 18.59 -6.01 -7.86
C THR A 80 17.46 -6.37 -6.91
N GLU A 81 16.82 -5.37 -6.32
CA GLU A 81 15.56 -5.53 -5.59
C GLU A 81 14.53 -6.06 -6.59
N GLU A 82 14.39 -7.37 -6.69
CA GLU A 82 13.40 -8.01 -7.56
C GLU A 82 12.01 -7.62 -7.03
N SER A 83 11.37 -6.69 -7.74
CA SER A 83 10.00 -6.28 -7.45
C SER A 83 9.05 -7.31 -8.03
N HIS A 84 8.17 -7.85 -7.20
CA HIS A 84 7.11 -8.76 -7.61
C HIS A 84 5.78 -8.02 -7.67
N CYS A 85 4.83 -8.58 -8.42
CA CYS A 85 3.52 -7.98 -8.57
C CYS A 85 2.41 -8.97 -8.17
N VAL A 86 1.29 -8.46 -7.70
CA VAL A 86 0.04 -9.23 -7.54
C VAL A 86 -1.02 -8.58 -8.42
N CYS A 87 -1.53 -9.33 -9.39
CA CYS A 87 -2.53 -8.90 -10.35
C CYS A 87 -3.95 -9.27 -9.90
N TYR A 88 -4.90 -8.41 -10.30
CA TYR A 88 -6.33 -8.62 -10.14
C TYR A 88 -7.06 -8.26 -11.44
N SER A 89 -8.07 -9.06 -11.80
CA SER A 89 -8.87 -8.87 -13.02
C SER A 89 -9.83 -7.66 -12.94
N HIS A 90 -10.15 -7.19 -11.73
CA HIS A 90 -10.98 -6.02 -11.50
C HIS A 90 -10.51 -5.17 -10.32
N SER A 91 -11.08 -3.96 -10.20
CA SER A 91 -10.95 -3.07 -9.06
C SER A 91 -12.09 -3.28 -8.05
N GLY A 92 -11.96 -2.76 -6.84
CA GLY A 92 -12.95 -2.88 -5.77
C GLY A 92 -12.60 -3.98 -4.77
N LYS A 93 -13.63 -4.59 -4.15
CA LYS A 93 -13.47 -5.70 -3.18
C LYS A 93 -13.03 -6.96 -3.90
N ILE A 94 -11.86 -7.47 -3.51
CA ILE A 94 -11.29 -8.70 -4.05
C ILE A 94 -11.66 -9.87 -3.12
N LEU A 95 -12.12 -10.96 -3.73
CA LEU A 95 -12.48 -12.20 -3.06
C LEU A 95 -11.31 -13.17 -3.01
N GLU A 96 -11.46 -14.21 -2.20
CA GLU A 96 -10.45 -15.24 -2.03
C GLU A 96 -10.12 -15.98 -3.33
N GLY A 97 -8.84 -16.08 -3.63
CA GLY A 97 -8.32 -16.74 -4.83
C GLY A 97 -8.31 -15.88 -6.10
N GLU A 98 -8.83 -14.65 -6.08
CA GLU A 98 -8.87 -13.79 -7.28
C GLU A 98 -7.52 -13.13 -7.60
N GLY A 99 -6.58 -13.13 -6.66
CA GLY A 99 -5.24 -12.58 -6.84
C GLY A 99 -4.29 -13.57 -7.50
N PHE A 100 -3.50 -13.09 -8.48
CA PHE A 100 -2.46 -13.88 -9.12
C PHE A 100 -1.08 -13.24 -8.92
N PHE A 101 -0.11 -14.03 -8.44
CA PHE A 101 1.26 -13.56 -8.22
C PHE A 101 2.09 -13.61 -9.51
N VAL A 102 2.78 -12.51 -9.81
CA VAL A 102 3.63 -12.33 -10.99
C VAL A 102 5.06 -12.09 -10.52
N GLU A 103 5.94 -13.06 -10.81
CA GLU A 103 7.37 -12.89 -10.54
C GLU A 103 7.97 -11.78 -11.40
N ASN A 104 8.86 -10.97 -10.82
CA ASN A 104 9.58 -9.88 -11.49
C ASN A 104 8.69 -8.85 -12.21
N CYS A 105 7.38 -8.79 -11.90
CA CYS A 105 6.43 -7.92 -12.57
C CYS A 105 6.50 -8.02 -14.11
N ASP A 106 6.53 -9.25 -14.64
CA ASP A 106 6.63 -9.53 -16.08
C ASP A 106 5.67 -8.65 -16.92
N PRO A 107 6.18 -7.80 -17.83
CA PRO A 107 5.39 -6.79 -18.49
C PRO A 107 4.34 -7.36 -19.45
N ASP A 108 4.56 -8.55 -20.00
CA ASP A 108 3.61 -9.17 -20.94
C ASP A 108 2.37 -9.66 -20.19
N THR A 109 2.57 -10.22 -19.00
CA THR A 109 1.49 -10.55 -18.07
C THR A 109 0.73 -9.30 -17.60
N LEU A 110 1.44 -8.22 -17.25
CA LEU A 110 0.82 -6.97 -16.79
C LEU A 110 0.03 -6.22 -17.88
N LYS A 111 0.35 -6.42 -19.16
CA LYS A 111 -0.39 -5.80 -20.29
C LYS A 111 -1.74 -6.45 -20.55
N SER A 112 -1.94 -7.71 -20.11
CA SER A 112 -3.20 -8.41 -20.30
C SER A 112 -4.30 -7.79 -19.43
N ARG A 113 -5.12 -6.92 -20.02
CA ARG A 113 -6.17 -6.18 -19.28
C ARG A 113 -7.30 -7.06 -18.73
N ASP A 114 -7.49 -8.24 -19.32
CA ASP A 114 -8.50 -9.21 -18.88
C ASP A 114 -8.04 -9.95 -17.62
N LEU A 115 -6.73 -10.18 -17.48
CA LEU A 115 -6.13 -10.89 -16.35
C LEU A 115 -5.61 -9.95 -15.25
N CYS A 116 -5.11 -8.76 -15.63
CA CYS A 116 -4.40 -7.84 -14.76
C CYS A 116 -4.87 -6.39 -14.99
N ARG A 117 -6.09 -6.07 -14.56
CA ARG A 117 -6.65 -4.72 -14.67
C ARG A 117 -6.03 -3.77 -13.65
N VAL A 118 -5.72 -4.26 -12.46
CA VAL A 118 -5.00 -3.54 -11.40
C VAL A 118 -3.97 -4.49 -10.81
N TYR A 119 -2.81 -3.97 -10.46
CA TYR A 119 -1.76 -4.76 -9.83
C TYR A 119 -1.08 -3.99 -8.72
N LEU A 120 -0.64 -4.72 -7.70
CA LEU A 120 0.17 -4.20 -6.62
C LEU A 120 1.62 -4.57 -6.85
N ARG A 121 2.51 -3.58 -6.87
CA ARG A 121 3.95 -3.79 -6.90
C ARG A 121 4.48 -3.83 -5.47
N GLY A 122 5.33 -4.80 -5.19
CA GLY A 122 5.93 -4.98 -3.88
C GLY A 122 7.19 -5.83 -3.93
N SER A 123 7.64 -6.27 -2.77
CA SER A 123 8.82 -7.12 -2.61
C SER A 123 8.52 -8.28 -1.68
N CYS A 124 9.21 -9.41 -1.89
CA CYS A 124 9.16 -10.53 -0.99
C CYS A 124 10.22 -10.36 0.10
N ASN A 125 9.80 -10.25 1.35
CA ASN A 125 10.69 -10.19 2.51
C ASN A 125 10.30 -11.30 3.50
N SER A 126 11.23 -12.24 3.74
CA SER A 126 11.04 -13.36 4.67
C SER A 126 9.79 -14.20 4.35
N GLY A 127 9.58 -14.51 3.07
CA GLY A 127 8.41 -15.27 2.59
C GLY A 127 7.09 -14.49 2.61
N ARG A 128 7.11 -13.17 2.88
CA ARG A 128 5.91 -12.32 2.88
C ARG A 128 6.01 -11.25 1.81
N PHE A 129 4.97 -11.13 1.00
CA PHE A 129 4.84 -10.02 0.06
C PHE A 129 4.48 -8.73 0.81
N LYS A 130 5.24 -7.66 0.56
CA LYS A 130 5.05 -6.34 1.17
C LYS A 130 5.05 -5.26 0.10
N ILE A 131 4.14 -4.31 0.24
CA ILE A 131 3.99 -3.14 -0.63
C ILE A 131 4.54 -1.86 0.03
N GLY A 132 4.92 -1.93 1.32
CA GLY A 132 5.67 -0.88 2.01
C GLY A 132 4.82 0.22 2.65
N ASN A 133 3.49 0.12 2.57
CA ASN A 133 2.53 1.08 3.13
C ASN A 133 1.61 0.46 4.19
N GLU A 134 2.06 -0.61 4.88
CA GLU A 134 1.26 -1.38 5.84
C GLU A 134 1.04 -0.68 7.20
N ARG A 135 0.71 0.61 7.14
CA ARG A 135 0.44 1.50 8.27
C ARG A 135 -0.73 2.42 7.91
N TYR A 136 -1.72 2.48 8.78
CA TYR A 136 -2.86 3.36 8.64
C TYR A 136 -2.87 4.39 9.76
N TYR A 137 -2.92 5.68 9.43
CA TYR A 137 -2.97 6.72 10.43
C TYR A 137 -4.35 6.76 11.09
N VAL A 138 -4.37 6.75 12.42
CA VAL A 138 -5.58 6.87 13.23
C VAL A 138 -5.46 8.13 14.07
N ASN A 139 -6.45 9.02 13.93
CA ASN A 139 -6.56 10.21 14.75
C ASN A 139 -6.76 9.80 16.23
N GLU A 140 -6.01 10.42 17.13
CA GLU A 140 -6.04 10.11 18.57
C GLU A 140 -7.45 10.21 19.18
N GLN A 141 -8.24 11.19 18.77
CA GLN A 141 -9.61 11.38 19.27
C GLN A 141 -10.53 10.22 18.89
N LYS A 142 -10.27 9.56 17.75
CA LYS A 142 -11.03 8.40 17.27
C LYS A 142 -10.37 7.07 17.63
N ALA A 143 -9.17 7.05 18.20
CA ALA A 143 -8.39 5.83 18.41
C ALA A 143 -9.13 4.79 19.27
N GLY A 144 -9.82 5.24 20.33
CA GLY A 144 -10.64 4.36 21.17
C GLY A 144 -11.83 3.73 20.43
N GLU A 145 -12.45 4.46 19.50
CA GLU A 145 -13.53 3.92 18.66
C GLU A 145 -13.01 2.86 17.70
N TYR A 146 -11.89 3.14 17.04
CA TYR A 146 -11.20 2.18 16.17
C TYR A 146 -10.82 0.92 16.94
N GLU A 147 -10.21 1.03 18.13
CA GLU A 147 -9.84 -0.13 18.96
C GLU A 147 -11.06 -0.95 19.37
N ALA A 148 -12.10 -0.31 19.90
CA ALA A 148 -13.31 -0.98 20.34
C ALA A 148 -13.99 -1.72 19.18
N ARG A 149 -14.00 -1.12 17.99
CA ARG A 149 -14.61 -1.71 16.80
C ARG A 149 -13.76 -2.86 16.24
N LEU A 150 -12.44 -2.67 16.11
CA LEU A 150 -11.50 -3.70 15.66
C LEU A 150 -11.46 -4.93 16.56
N ARG A 151 -11.82 -4.81 17.85
CA ARG A 151 -11.93 -5.94 18.78
C ARG A 151 -13.25 -6.71 18.68
N LYS A 152 -14.34 -6.02 18.32
CA LYS A 152 -15.69 -6.61 18.25
C LYS A 152 -16.00 -7.19 16.87
N GLU A 153 -15.67 -6.44 15.84
CA GLU A 153 -16.00 -6.77 14.46
C GLU A 153 -14.86 -7.55 13.81
N LYS A 154 -15.24 -8.61 13.09
CA LYS A 154 -14.34 -9.39 12.24
C LYS A 154 -14.57 -8.97 10.79
N GLY A 155 -13.57 -9.12 9.93
CA GLY A 155 -13.70 -8.80 8.50
C GLY A 155 -13.39 -7.34 8.17
N VAL A 156 -12.35 -6.76 8.77
CA VAL A 156 -11.87 -5.43 8.39
C VAL A 156 -11.04 -5.52 7.11
N HIS A 157 -11.32 -4.63 6.19
CA HIS A 157 -10.63 -4.50 4.92
C HIS A 157 -9.86 -3.19 4.88
N ILE A 158 -8.78 -3.16 4.10
CA ILE A 158 -8.09 -1.95 3.73
C ILE A 158 -8.46 -1.56 2.29
N ARG A 159 -8.89 -0.30 2.12
CA ARG A 159 -9.03 0.33 0.82
C ARG A 159 -7.70 0.96 0.44
N LEU A 160 -7.20 0.57 -0.72
CA LEU A 160 -6.01 1.11 -1.36
C LEU A 160 -6.42 1.87 -2.62
N LYS A 161 -5.68 2.94 -2.93
CA LYS A 161 -5.70 3.61 -4.22
C LYS A 161 -4.41 3.29 -4.95
N VAL A 162 -4.52 2.59 -6.08
CA VAL A 162 -3.39 2.02 -6.80
C VAL A 162 -3.16 2.78 -8.10
N ASP A 163 -1.94 3.27 -8.31
CA ASP A 163 -1.56 3.97 -9.53
C ASP A 163 -1.28 3.00 -10.70
N THR A 164 -0.93 3.55 -11.86
CA THR A 164 -0.62 2.77 -13.07
C THR A 164 0.69 1.99 -12.99
N GLU A 165 1.57 2.33 -12.05
CA GLU A 165 2.84 1.64 -11.79
C GLU A 165 2.71 0.55 -10.71
N GLY A 166 1.52 0.39 -10.13
CA GLY A 166 1.20 -0.55 -9.08
C GLY A 166 1.61 -0.08 -7.68
N ARG A 167 1.95 1.20 -7.49
CA ARG A 167 2.14 1.78 -6.16
C ARG A 167 0.79 2.03 -5.52
N ALA A 168 0.66 1.64 -4.27
CA ALA A 168 -0.56 1.81 -3.51
C ALA A 168 -0.43 2.90 -2.46
N ILE A 169 -1.51 3.66 -2.27
CA ILE A 169 -1.70 4.58 -1.14
C ILE A 169 -2.84 4.04 -0.29
N THR A 170 -2.61 3.94 1.01
CA THR A 170 -3.61 3.55 1.99
C THR A 170 -4.66 4.65 2.13
N ASP A 171 -5.92 4.35 1.83
CA ASP A 171 -7.01 5.33 1.82
C ASP A 171 -7.85 5.27 3.10
N ALA A 172 -8.44 4.10 3.39
CA ALA A 172 -9.36 3.93 4.50
C ALA A 172 -9.43 2.48 4.98
N LEU A 173 -9.81 2.30 6.26
CA LEU A 173 -10.31 1.03 6.78
C LEU A 173 -11.81 0.91 6.48
N ILE A 174 -12.22 -0.25 5.98
CA ILE A 174 -13.59 -0.56 5.58
C ILE A 174 -14.08 -1.76 6.38
N TRP A 175 -15.26 -1.63 6.99
CA TRP A 175 -15.92 -2.70 7.72
C TRP A 175 -16.89 -3.48 6.81
N GLU A 176 -17.38 -4.63 7.26
CA GLU A 176 -18.29 -5.48 6.47
C GLU A 176 -19.61 -4.77 6.12
N ASP A 177 -20.05 -3.83 6.94
CA ASP A 177 -21.20 -2.98 6.68
C ASP A 177 -20.95 -1.89 5.61
N GLY A 178 -19.73 -1.83 5.07
CA GLY A 178 -19.29 -0.86 4.07
C GLY A 178 -18.97 0.52 4.64
N SER A 179 -19.10 0.72 5.95
CA SER A 179 -18.77 1.98 6.59
C SER A 179 -17.26 2.20 6.68
N SER A 180 -16.87 3.46 6.90
CA SER A 180 -15.52 3.88 7.29
C SER A 180 -15.62 4.96 8.38
N LEU A 181 -14.82 4.86 9.46
CA LEU A 181 -14.80 5.81 10.59
C LEU A 181 -14.04 7.11 10.32
#